data_AF-A0A2I0J3S4-F1
#
_entry.id   AF-A0A2I0J3S4-F1
#
_cell.length_a   1.000
_cell.length_b   1.000
_cell.length_c   1.000
_cell.angle_alpha   90.00
_cell.angle_beta   90.00
_cell.angle_gamma   90.00
#
_symmetry.space_group_name_H-M   'P 1'
#
loop_
_entity.id
_entity.type
_entity.pdbx_description
1 polymer ?
#
loop_
_entity_poly.entity_id
_entity_poly.type
_entity_poly.pdbx_seq_one_letter_code
_entity_poly.pdbx_strand_id
1 'polypeptide(L)' 'VSAIDTSGVSFFNDLRLALEKKNIELVLVNPLGEVMEKLQKADEGNDLLRQDSLYLSVGEAVASLSSSLKPAARV' A
#
# COMPACT_ATOMS: atom_id res chain seq x y z
N VAL A 1 5.68 -11.52 -2.83
CA VAL A 1 5.32 -12.18 -1.55
C VAL A 1 4.05 -12.96 -1.81
N SER A 2 4.00 -14.25 -1.44
CA SER A 2 2.88 -15.13 -1.81
C SER A 2 1.89 -15.43 -0.70
N ALA A 3 2.28 -15.24 0.56
CA ALA A 3 1.45 -15.51 1.73
C ALA A 3 1.75 -14.50 2.85
N ILE A 4 0.80 -14.36 3.76
CA ILE A 4 0.89 -13.54 4.97
C ILE A 4 0.16 -14.24 6.10
N ASP A 5 0.72 -14.24 7.30
CA ASP A 5 0.13 -14.82 8.50
C ASP A 5 -0.53 -13.73 9.36
N THR A 6 -1.14 -14.11 10.48
CA THR A 6 -1.80 -13.16 11.39
C THR A 6 -0.85 -12.08 11.88
N SER A 7 0.40 -12.44 12.21
CA SER A 7 1.39 -11.47 12.70
C SER A 7 1.79 -10.47 11.62
N GLY A 8 1.96 -10.93 10.37
CA GLY A 8 2.21 -10.05 9.23
C GLY A 8 1.07 -9.08 8.94
N VAL A 9 -0.18 -9.52 9.07
CA VAL A 9 -1.36 -8.65 8.88
C VAL A 9 -1.42 -7.56 9.96
N SER A 10 -1.23 -7.91 11.23
CA SER A 10 -1.18 -6.93 12.33
C SER A 10 -0.05 -5.91 12.12
N PHE A 11 1.15 -6.39 11.76
CA PHE A 11 2.28 -5.52 11.46
C PHE A 11 2.00 -4.57 10.29
N PHE A 12 1.35 -5.05 9.22
CA PHE A 12 0.99 -4.23 8.08
C PHE A 12 0.07 -3.08 8.47
N ASN A 13 -0.92 -3.34 9.33
CA ASN A 13 -1.83 -2.32 9.82
C ASN A 13 -1.11 -1.26 10.68
N ASP A 14 -0.26 -1.69 11.60
CA ASP A 14 0.55 -0.79 12.42
C ASP A 14 1.50 0.07 11.57
N LEU A 15 2.13 -0.54 10.55
CA LEU A 15 2.99 0.15 9.60
C LEU A 15 2.22 1.22 8.84
N ARG A 16 1.03 0.90 8.32
CA ARG A 16 0.19 1.86 7.60
C ARG A 16 -0.15 3.06 8.49
N LEU A 17 -0.63 2.81 9.72
CA LEU A 17 -0.98 3.89 10.66
C LEU A 17 0.24 4.76 10.99
N ALA A 18 1.43 4.17 11.09
CA ALA A 18 2.66 4.91 11.32
C ALA A 18 3.08 5.78 10.11
N LEU A 19 2.83 5.32 8.89
CA LEU A 19 3.12 6.04 7.65
C LEU A 19 2.09 7.15 7.39
N GLU A 20 0.81 6.91 7.66
CA GLU A 20 -0.26 7.89 7.55
C GLU A 20 -0.01 9.12 8.44
N LYS A 21 0.42 8.89 9.69
CA LYS A 21 0.85 9.97 10.61
C LYS A 21 2.01 10.82 10.08
N LYS A 22 2.77 10.31 9.12
CA LYS A 22 3.89 10.99 8.46
C LYS A 22 3.51 11.53 7.07
N ASN A 23 2.25 11.44 6.66
CA ASN A 23 1.78 11.76 5.30
C ASN A 23 2.57 11.00 4.21
N ILE A 24 2.95 9.75 4.50
CA ILE A 24 3.59 8.86 3.54
C ILE A 24 2.54 7.89 3.02
N GLU A 25 2.33 7.90 1.71
CA GLU A 25 1.44 6.97 1.03
C GLU A 25 2.11 5.59 0.89
N LEU A 26 1.37 4.54 1.22
CA LEU A 26 1.79 3.15 1.07
C LEU A 26 1.05 2.53 -0.11
N VAL A 27 1.80 1.96 -1.06
CA VAL A 27 1.25 1.24 -2.22
C VAL A 27 1.74 -0.21 -2.24
N LEU A 28 0.92 -1.10 -2.78
CA LEU A 28 1.20 -2.51 -2.93
C LEU A 28 1.40 -2.85 -4.41
N VAL A 29 2.46 -3.58 -4.70
CA VAL A 29 2.78 -4.07 -6.05
C VAL A 29 2.65 -5.58 -6.09
N ASN A 30 1.81 -6.07 -7.01
CA ASN A 30 1.54 -7.47 -7.25
C ASN A 30 1.28 -8.30 -5.97
N PRO A 31 0.38 -7.86 -5.06
CA PRO A 31 -0.04 -8.72 -3.98
C PRO A 31 -0.83 -9.92 -4.56
N LEU A 32 -0.48 -11.14 -4.16
CA LEU A 32 -1.22 -12.33 -4.58
C LEU A 32 -2.55 -12.45 -3.83
N GLY A 33 -3.50 -13.20 -4.39
CA GLY A 33 -4.86 -13.32 -3.89
C GLY A 33 -4.96 -13.66 -2.39
N GLU A 34 -4.15 -14.59 -1.88
CA GLU A 34 -4.14 -14.95 -0.44
C GLU A 34 -3.78 -13.74 0.44
N VAL A 35 -2.78 -12.96 0.02
CA VAL A 35 -2.33 -11.77 0.75
C VAL A 35 -3.42 -10.69 0.70
N MET A 36 -4.00 -10.45 -0.47
CA MET A 36 -5.09 -9.48 -0.64
C MET A 36 -6.29 -9.83 0.25
N GLU A 37 -6.73 -11.09 0.24
CA GLU A 37 -7.87 -11.56 1.02
C GLU A 37 -7.65 -11.37 2.51
N LYS A 38 -6.46 -11.72 3.02
CA LYS A 38 -6.13 -11.58 4.44
C LYS A 38 -6.01 -10.13 4.89
N LEU A 39 -5.42 -9.27 4.06
CA LEU A 39 -5.35 -7.83 4.34
C LEU A 39 -6.76 -7.21 4.32
N GLN A 40 -7.58 -7.54 3.33
CA GLN A 40 -8.95 -7.02 3.22
C GLN A 40 -9.82 -7.42 4.42
N LYS A 41 -9.71 -8.66 4.91
CA LYS A 41 -10.46 -9.12 6.09
C LYS A 41 -10.10 -8.38 7.37
N ALA A 42 -8.86 -7.90 7.47
CA ALA A 42 -8.39 -7.11 8.61
C ALA A 42 -8.64 -5.60 8.43
N ASP A 43 -9.18 -5.19 7.28
CA ASP A 43 -9.47 -3.80 6.95
C ASP A 43 -10.88 -3.41 7.39
N GLU A 44 -11.02 -2.95 8.64
CA GLU A 44 -12.32 -2.54 9.18
C GLU A 44 -12.94 -1.32 8.44
N GLY A 45 -12.16 -0.60 7.60
CA GLY A 45 -12.59 0.59 6.86
C GLY A 45 -12.57 0.48 5.34
N ASN A 46 -12.20 -0.67 4.78
CA ASN A 46 -12.06 -0.93 3.33
C ASN A 46 -11.17 0.10 2.59
N ASP A 47 -10.16 0.64 3.28
CA ASP A 47 -9.26 1.69 2.81
C ASP A 47 -7.81 1.21 2.62
N LEU A 48 -7.48 -0.01 3.06
CA LEU A 48 -6.17 -0.66 2.85
C LEU A 48 -5.92 -0.94 1.36
N LEU A 49 -6.97 -1.22 0.60
CA LEU A 49 -6.91 -1.67 -0.79
C LEU A 49 -7.61 -0.68 -1.73
N ARG A 50 -7.47 0.62 -1.47
CA ARG A 50 -7.98 1.65 -2.38
C ARG A 50 -7.41 1.40 -3.78
N GLN A 51 -8.23 1.62 -4.80
CA GLN A 51 -7.89 1.26 -6.19
C GLN A 51 -6.59 1.94 -6.67
N ASP A 52 -6.23 3.06 -6.06
CA ASP A 52 -5.08 3.90 -6.40
C ASP A 52 -3.77 3.44 -5.73
N SER A 53 -3.85 2.50 -4.78
CA SER A 53 -2.71 1.97 -4.01
C SER A 53 -2.30 0.55 -4.44
N LEU A 54 -2.88 0.01 -5.51
CA LEU A 54 -2.61 -1.34 -6.02
C LEU A 54 -2.08 -1.29 -7.46
N TYR A 55 -0.92 -1.90 -7.68
CA TYR A 55 -0.26 -1.93 -8.99
C TYR A 55 0.15 -3.36 -9.35
N LEU A 56 0.18 -3.71 -10.63
CA LEU A 56 0.59 -5.06 -11.04
C LEU A 56 2.12 -5.16 -11.22
N SER A 57 2.78 -4.04 -11.49
CA SER A 57 4.24 -3.99 -11.64
C SER A 57 4.86 -2.76 -10.99
N VAL A 58 6.15 -2.86 -10.66
CA VAL A 58 6.90 -1.73 -10.10
C VAL A 58 7.00 -0.59 -11.12
N GLY A 59 7.15 -0.90 -12.40
CA GLY A 59 7.23 0.11 -13.46
C GLY A 59 5.96 0.94 -13.55
N GLU A 60 4.80 0.30 -13.45
CA GLU A 60 3.49 0.98 -13.40
C GLU A 60 3.35 1.87 -12.16
N ALA A 61 3.68 1.34 -10.97
CA ALA A 61 3.62 2.10 -9.73
C ALA A 61 4.52 3.34 -9.79
N VAL A 62 5.77 3.17 -10.25
CA VAL A 62 6.72 4.29 -10.37
C VAL A 62 6.26 5.31 -11.39
N ALA A 63 5.76 4.89 -12.56
CA ALA A 63 5.26 5.81 -13.58
C ALA A 63 4.06 6.63 -13.09
N SER A 64 3.09 5.97 -12.43
CA SER A 64 1.91 6.61 -11.84
C SER A 64 2.33 7.65 -10.78
N LEU A 65 3.12 7.23 -9.79
CA LEU A 65 3.50 8.08 -8.66
C LEU A 65 4.45 9.21 -9.06
N SER A 66 5.35 8.97 -10.02
CA SER A 66 6.25 10.01 -10.54
C SER A 66 5.50 11.14 -11.25
N SER A 67 4.34 10.84 -11.83
CA SER A 67 3.49 11.86 -12.47
C SER A 67 2.69 12.69 -11.46
N SER A 68 2.35 12.10 -10.30
CA SER A 68 1.63 12.75 -9.20
C SER A 68 2.53 13.54 -8.25
N LEU A 69 3.84 13.26 -8.25
CA LEU A 69 4.84 14.00 -7.48
C LEU A 69 4.97 15.43 -8.05
N LYS A 70 4.33 16.40 -7.38
CA LYS A 70 4.65 17.82 -7.59
C LYS A 70 6.14 17.99 -7.28
N PRO A 71 6.94 18.60 -8.17
CA PRO A 71 8.33 18.90 -7.84
C PRO A 71 8.33 19.79 -6.60
N ALA A 72 8.94 19.30 -5.52
CA ALA A 72 9.23 20.13 -4.36
C ALA A 72 10.01 21.34 -4.88
N ALA A 73 9.45 22.54 -4.71
CA ALA A 73 10.09 23.77 -5.12
C ALA A 73 11.50 23.78 -4.54
N ARG A 74 12.51 23.70 -5.43
CA ARG A 74 13.91 23.91 -5.05
C ARG A 74 14.02 25.38 -4.65
N VAL A 75 14.14 25.63 -3.35
CA VAL A 75 14.51 26.92 -2.77
C VAL A 75 16.01 27.09 -2.87
#